data_AF-A0AAW2CPV3-F1
#
_entry.id   AF-A0AAW2CPV3-F1
#
_cell.length_a   1.000
_cell.length_b   1.000
_cell.length_c   1.000
_cell.angle_alpha   90.00
_cell.angle_beta   90.00
_cell.angle_gamma   90.00
#
_symmetry.space_group_name_H-M   'P 1'
#
loop_
_entity.id
_entity.type
_entity.pdbx_description
1 polymer ?
#
loop_
_entity_poly.entity_id
_entity_poly.type
_entity_poly.pdbx_seq_one_letter_code
_entity_poly.pdbx_strand_id
1 'polypeptide(L)'
;MMDMDDPLDFEFEDQLISSTLVTKKRKKVIGLDDLLSDYYKEKSKVVEKEYKQVKNQKNYNSDEDVNTKEESLTKVINQCEHQMTEISGEEDMATWGIRAFGNQKVSPPLDFPELQSCALLQSFMKNELNSVLELTSENGNTFLEGLLANGWLYTLVSTCGHVQKSIATWTFNLMLYSSKEELRTSACDFWCSVLSSKNETLLIEWSPSYFELKGALEIYGFQFKLSSNTESLHADSNCGGPPQNIRTWIKFAAACCVRNKQSIFSTSEAEELIEVIIFLFLDRQLHGLVMLLYECMQSVISYFTDNEWKTSCNKIAKSLACRVPRDLNCLRAVECISGVNTRSKQLRSAVSYQILLVCFDNKACDEEEILRLLISINVKEKGCDLFKMYIYLVLTENWLLVNQMLENNEEINAMWGLYLRNCSYQIASTDLRSYASKVRNKASYLLQGTINK
;
A
#
# COMPACT_ATOMS: atom_id res chain seq x y z
N MET A 1 -8.14 -31.31 26.09
CA MET A 1 -8.69 -30.47 27.16
C MET A 1 -7.59 -30.32 28.20
N MET A 2 -6.86 -29.22 28.11
CA MET A 2 -5.87 -28.73 29.08
C MET A 2 -6.12 -27.23 29.13
N ASP A 3 -6.42 -26.74 30.33
CA ASP A 3 -6.67 -25.34 30.64
C ASP A 3 -5.50 -24.46 30.22
N MET A 4 -5.80 -23.36 29.53
CA MET A 4 -4.91 -22.24 29.24
C MET A 4 -5.61 -20.99 29.75
N ASP A 5 -5.49 -20.74 31.05
CA ASP A 5 -5.82 -19.46 31.67
C ASP A 5 -4.69 -19.11 32.65
N ASP A 6 -3.67 -18.43 32.13
CA ASP A 6 -2.85 -17.51 32.93
C ASP A 6 -2.44 -16.32 32.04
N PRO A 7 -2.50 -15.05 32.51
CA PRO A 7 -2.33 -13.87 31.67
C PRO A 7 -0.86 -13.62 31.30
N LEU A 8 -0.62 -13.26 30.04
CA LEU A 8 0.68 -12.88 29.48
C LEU A 8 1.23 -11.62 30.16
N ASP A 9 2.26 -11.79 30.98
CA ASP A 9 3.09 -10.72 31.54
C ASP A 9 4.18 -10.33 30.53
N PHE A 10 4.29 -9.04 30.21
CA PHE A 10 5.13 -8.48 29.15
C PHE A 10 6.39 -7.79 29.70
N GLU A 11 7.07 -8.41 30.67
CA GLU A 11 8.43 -8.01 31.02
C GLU A 11 9.39 -9.17 30.80
N PHE A 12 10.54 -8.84 30.19
CA PHE A 12 11.76 -9.63 29.95
C PHE A 12 11.93 -10.26 28.56
N GLU A 13 12.52 -9.46 27.68
CA GLU A 13 13.21 -9.88 26.46
C GLU A 13 14.41 -10.80 26.74
N ASP A 14 14.47 -11.85 25.92
CA ASP A 14 15.52 -12.78 25.52
C ASP A 14 16.97 -12.66 26.04
N GLN A 15 17.45 -13.78 26.60
CA GLN A 15 18.89 -14.10 26.68
C GLN A 15 19.33 -14.90 25.45
N LEU A 16 19.97 -14.22 24.50
CA LEU A 16 20.80 -14.86 23.48
C LEU A 16 22.24 -15.03 23.96
N ILE A 17 22.63 -16.31 24.02
CA ILE A 17 23.94 -16.87 23.65
C ILE A 17 25.12 -16.58 24.60
N SER A 18 25.57 -17.67 25.21
CA SER A 18 26.79 -17.79 25.99
C SER A 18 28.05 -17.54 25.16
N SER A 19 29.02 -16.80 25.71
CA SER A 19 30.43 -17.04 25.44
C SER A 19 31.26 -16.83 26.71
N THR A 20 32.24 -17.71 26.87
CA THR A 20 32.99 -18.03 28.08
C THR A 20 34.14 -17.04 28.31
N LEU A 21 34.36 -16.62 29.57
CA LEU A 21 35.65 -16.50 30.30
C LEU A 21 35.56 -15.46 31.44
N VAL A 22 35.06 -15.88 32.61
CA VAL A 22 35.13 -15.07 33.84
C VAL A 22 36.42 -15.39 34.58
N THR A 23 37.43 -14.54 34.43
CA THR A 23 38.52 -14.45 35.42
C THR A 23 37.98 -13.77 36.68
N LYS A 24 38.23 -14.37 37.84
CA LYS A 24 37.82 -13.86 39.16
C LYS A 24 38.39 -12.45 39.40
N LYS A 25 37.54 -11.43 39.30
CA LYS A 25 37.75 -10.14 39.98
C LYS A 25 36.45 -9.73 40.67
N ARG A 26 36.54 -9.51 41.98
CA ARG A 26 35.47 -8.97 42.83
C ARG A 26 34.91 -7.70 42.18
N LYS A 27 33.60 -7.70 41.84
CA LYS A 27 32.89 -6.50 41.41
C LYS A 27 32.89 -5.51 42.58
N LYS A 28 33.70 -4.45 42.49
CA LYS A 28 33.43 -3.21 43.23
C LYS A 28 32.27 -2.53 42.52
N VAL A 29 31.22 -2.20 43.27
CA VAL A 29 30.14 -1.35 42.78
C VAL A 29 30.77 0.00 42.48
N ILE A 30 30.78 0.39 41.20
CA ILE A 30 31.28 1.69 40.75
C ILE A 30 30.19 2.70 41.10
N GLY A 31 30.47 3.59 42.05
CA GLY A 31 29.56 4.67 42.41
C GLY A 31 29.55 5.76 41.33
N LEU A 32 28.49 6.55 41.28
CA LEU A 32 28.39 7.72 40.41
C LEU A 32 29.53 8.73 40.66
N ASP A 33 29.99 8.81 41.92
CA ASP A 33 31.14 9.63 42.31
C ASP A 33 32.48 9.10 41.77
N ASP A 34 32.61 7.78 41.60
CA ASP A 34 33.81 7.17 40.99
C ASP A 34 33.87 7.52 39.49
N LEU A 35 32.72 7.47 38.79
CA LEU A 35 32.61 7.86 37.38
C LEU A 35 32.89 9.35 37.16
N LEU A 36 32.42 10.21 38.07
CA LEU A 36 32.73 11.64 38.05
C LEU A 36 34.22 11.90 38.30
N SER A 37 34.83 11.19 39.25
CA SER A 37 36.26 11.31 39.52
C SER A 37 37.12 10.85 38.33
N ASP A 38 36.73 9.76 37.68
CA ASP A 38 37.39 9.26 36.48
C ASP A 38 37.20 10.22 35.30
N TYR A 39 36.01 10.80 35.12
CA TYR A 39 35.78 11.84 34.11
C TYR A 39 36.68 13.06 34.30
N TYR A 40 36.81 13.58 35.53
CA TYR A 40 37.70 14.72 35.79
C TYR A 40 39.18 14.35 35.65
N LYS A 41 39.57 13.12 36.01
CA LYS A 41 40.94 12.61 35.76
C LYS A 41 41.23 12.48 34.27
N GLU A 42 40.31 11.92 33.49
CA GLU A 42 40.42 11.80 32.03
C GLU A 42 40.57 13.18 31.40
N LYS A 43 39.72 14.14 31.81
CA LYS A 43 39.78 15.53 31.34
C LYS A 43 41.12 16.20 31.69
N SER A 44 41.65 15.96 32.89
CA SER A 44 42.98 16.48 33.28
C SER A 44 44.12 15.86 32.47
N LYS A 45 44.01 14.57 32.08
CA LYS A 45 45.00 13.89 31.21
C LYS A 45 44.95 14.41 29.78
N VAL A 46 43.77 14.74 29.26
CA VAL A 46 43.62 15.36 27.94
C VAL A 46 44.27 16.74 27.94
N VAL A 47 44.01 17.56 28.97
CA VAL A 47 44.65 18.89 29.11
C VAL A 47 46.18 18.76 29.29
N GLU A 48 46.68 17.78 30.06
CA GLU A 48 48.14 17.53 30.14
C GLU A 48 48.75 17.05 28.82
N LYS A 49 48.03 16.24 28.03
CA LYS A 49 48.46 15.80 26.69
C LYS A 49 48.51 16.95 25.71
N GLU A 50 47.51 17.83 25.72
CA GLU A 50 47.49 19.06 24.94
C GLU A 50 48.63 20.00 25.38
N TYR A 51 48.86 20.18 26.68
CA TYR A 51 49.97 21.01 27.17
C TYR A 51 51.34 20.43 26.80
N LYS A 52 51.50 19.10 26.77
CA LYS A 52 52.73 18.42 26.31
C LYS A 52 52.89 18.49 24.79
N GLN A 53 51.81 18.41 24.01
CA GLN A 53 51.85 18.61 22.55
C GLN A 53 52.22 20.06 22.21
N VAL A 54 51.63 21.05 22.89
CA VAL A 54 51.96 22.48 22.73
C VAL A 54 53.41 22.78 23.15
N LYS A 55 53.95 22.10 24.17
CA LYS A 55 55.37 22.22 24.55
C LYS A 55 56.31 21.55 23.53
N ASN A 56 55.90 20.44 22.92
CA ASN A 56 56.68 19.77 21.88
C ASN A 56 56.61 20.48 20.51
N GLN A 57 55.54 21.22 20.23
CA GLN A 57 55.40 22.06 19.03
C GLN A 57 56.27 23.33 19.05
N LYS A 58 56.77 23.77 20.21
CA LYS A 58 57.67 24.92 20.30
C LYS A 58 59.09 24.68 19.75
N ASN A 59 59.44 23.47 19.32
CA ASN A 59 60.81 23.14 18.89
C ASN A 59 60.96 22.63 17.44
N TYR A 60 59.92 22.56 16.62
CA TYR A 60 60.06 22.29 15.18
C TYR A 60 58.95 22.98 14.39
N ASN A 61 59.23 24.18 13.90
CA ASN A 61 58.40 24.84 12.88
C ASN A 61 58.66 24.18 11.52
N SER A 62 57.71 23.40 11.04
CA SER A 62 57.53 23.08 9.61
C SER A 62 56.04 22.77 9.39
N ASP A 63 55.30 23.81 9.04
CA ASP A 63 53.82 23.87 8.97
C ASP A 63 53.24 23.44 7.61
N GLU A 64 53.97 22.67 6.79
CA GLU A 64 53.57 22.43 5.38
C GLU A 64 52.97 21.03 5.11
N ASP A 65 52.97 20.10 6.07
CA ASP A 65 52.69 18.67 5.79
C ASP A 65 51.38 18.10 6.37
N VAL A 66 50.57 18.93 7.03
CA VAL A 66 49.30 18.49 7.65
C VAL A 66 48.13 18.57 6.66
N ASN A 67 48.09 19.61 5.82
CA ASN A 67 46.96 19.88 4.92
C ASN A 67 46.85 18.88 3.76
N THR A 68 47.97 18.41 3.23
CA THR A 68 48.04 17.45 2.11
C THR A 68 47.55 16.05 2.49
N LYS A 69 47.75 15.64 3.76
CA LYS A 69 47.25 14.35 4.26
C LYS A 69 45.75 14.39 4.53
N GLU A 70 45.26 15.50 5.09
CA GLU A 70 43.83 15.71 5.33
C GLU A 70 43.04 15.79 4.02
N GLU A 71 43.54 16.50 3.01
CA GLU A 71 42.95 16.53 1.68
C GLU A 71 42.95 15.15 1.00
N SER A 72 44.02 14.37 1.16
CA SER A 72 44.10 13.00 0.62
C SER A 72 43.10 12.05 1.29
N LEU A 73 42.92 12.16 2.62
CA LEU A 73 41.98 11.37 3.38
C LEU A 73 40.54 11.75 3.02
N THR A 74 40.25 13.04 2.90
CA THR A 74 38.94 13.57 2.50
C THR A 74 38.59 13.10 1.09
N LYS A 75 39.56 13.05 0.17
CA LYS A 75 39.35 12.49 -1.18
C LYS A 75 39.03 11.00 -1.16
N VAL A 76 39.69 10.22 -0.29
CA VAL A 76 39.41 8.78 -0.12
C VAL A 76 38.06 8.55 0.55
N ILE A 77 37.70 9.35 1.56
CA ILE A 77 36.39 9.29 2.22
C ILE A 77 35.28 9.64 1.22
N ASN A 78 35.43 10.73 0.46
CA ASN A 78 34.46 11.11 -0.58
C ASN A 78 34.35 10.06 -1.69
N GLN A 79 35.46 9.41 -2.04
CA GLN A 79 35.45 8.33 -3.04
C GLN A 79 34.79 7.05 -2.50
N CYS A 80 35.00 6.73 -1.22
CA CYS A 80 34.27 5.66 -0.54
C CYS A 80 32.80 6.01 -0.37
N GLU A 81 32.44 7.25 -0.06
CA GLU A 81 31.06 7.70 0.09
C GLU A 81 30.33 7.68 -1.26
N HIS A 82 30.98 8.10 -2.35
CA HIS A 82 30.47 7.97 -3.71
C HIS A 82 30.30 6.50 -4.11
N GLN A 83 31.29 5.64 -3.82
CA GLN A 83 31.16 4.20 -4.06
C GLN A 83 30.08 3.58 -3.17
N MET A 84 29.91 4.07 -1.94
CA MET A 84 28.90 3.56 -1.01
C MET A 84 27.51 4.03 -1.41
N THR A 85 27.35 5.22 -1.99
CA THR A 85 26.07 5.66 -2.60
C THR A 85 25.77 4.90 -3.89
N GLU A 86 26.78 4.59 -4.70
CA GLU A 86 26.66 3.76 -5.91
C GLU A 86 26.35 2.27 -5.59
N ILE A 87 26.80 1.78 -4.42
CA ILE A 87 26.54 0.43 -3.91
C ILE A 87 25.27 0.36 -3.03
N SER A 88 24.90 1.45 -2.36
CA SER A 88 23.71 1.50 -1.51
C SER A 88 22.47 1.54 -2.40
N GLY A 89 21.59 0.56 -2.23
CA GLY A 89 20.29 0.50 -2.90
C GLY A 89 19.28 1.56 -2.43
N GLU A 90 19.73 2.75 -2.00
CA GLU A 90 18.84 3.87 -1.65
C GLU A 90 18.00 4.35 -2.85
N GLU A 91 18.40 4.01 -4.09
CA GLU A 91 17.55 4.16 -5.29
C GLU A 91 16.19 3.47 -5.15
N ASP A 92 16.06 2.37 -4.40
CA ASP A 92 14.81 1.60 -4.30
C ASP A 92 13.70 2.34 -3.55
N MET A 93 14.05 3.20 -2.59
CA MET A 93 13.08 4.00 -1.87
C MET A 93 12.64 5.24 -2.65
N ALA A 94 13.43 5.70 -3.63
CA ALA A 94 13.10 6.88 -4.45
C ALA A 94 12.30 6.56 -5.74
N THR A 95 12.26 5.29 -6.17
CA THR A 95 11.86 4.90 -7.54
C THR A 95 10.43 4.38 -7.71
N TRP A 96 9.67 4.17 -6.64
CA TRP A 96 8.26 3.75 -6.73
C TRP A 96 7.33 4.71 -6.00
N GLY A 97 6.07 4.70 -6.43
CA GLY A 97 5.02 5.59 -5.98
C GLY A 97 4.47 6.41 -7.13
N ILE A 98 3.16 6.35 -7.32
CA ILE A 98 2.44 7.14 -8.31
C ILE A 98 1.53 8.10 -7.56
N ARG A 99 1.49 9.37 -7.99
CA ARG A 99 0.52 10.32 -7.47
C ARG A 99 -0.83 10.02 -8.12
N ALA A 100 -1.72 9.34 -7.40
CA ALA A 100 -3.06 9.01 -7.90
C ALA A 100 -4.00 10.23 -7.90
N PHE A 101 -3.75 11.18 -7.00
CA PHE A 101 -4.57 12.39 -6.82
C PHE A 101 -3.83 13.66 -7.28
N GLY A 102 -4.46 14.37 -8.22
CA GLY A 102 -4.05 15.69 -8.68
C GLY A 102 -4.82 16.80 -7.96
N ASN A 103 -5.14 17.86 -8.72
CA ASN A 103 -5.88 19.00 -8.19
C ASN A 103 -7.35 18.64 -7.95
N GLN A 104 -7.86 19.02 -6.78
CA GLN A 104 -9.27 18.83 -6.42
C GLN A 104 -10.14 19.93 -7.02
N LYS A 105 -11.36 19.57 -7.43
CA LYS A 105 -12.43 20.46 -7.90
C LYS A 105 -13.30 20.90 -6.72
N VAL A 106 -14.08 21.97 -6.94
CA VAL A 106 -15.05 22.43 -5.94
C VAL A 106 -16.09 21.34 -5.71
N SER A 107 -16.30 20.98 -4.45
CA SER A 107 -17.32 20.00 -4.05
C SER A 107 -18.73 20.57 -4.29
N PRO A 108 -19.71 19.72 -4.66
CA PRO A 108 -21.08 20.16 -4.82
C PRO A 108 -21.66 20.68 -3.49
N PRO A 109 -22.57 21.67 -3.53
CA PRO A 109 -23.23 22.18 -2.34
C PRO A 109 -24.09 21.09 -1.67
N LEU A 110 -24.10 21.07 -0.35
CA LEU A 110 -24.84 20.09 0.47
C LEU A 110 -26.21 20.65 0.91
N ASP A 111 -27.00 21.10 -0.06
CA ASP A 111 -28.36 21.61 0.20
C ASP A 111 -29.40 20.55 -0.18
N PHE A 112 -30.12 20.03 0.82
CA PHE A 112 -31.12 18.97 0.66
C PHE A 112 -32.51 19.43 1.09
N PRO A 113 -33.21 20.27 0.28
CA PRO A 113 -34.55 20.73 0.61
C PRO A 113 -35.58 19.59 0.66
N GLU A 114 -35.35 18.50 -0.09
CA GLU A 114 -36.16 17.28 -0.09
C GLU A 114 -36.16 16.55 1.26
N LEU A 115 -35.19 16.86 2.14
CA LEU A 115 -35.12 16.26 3.47
C LEU A 115 -36.28 16.75 4.38
N GLN A 116 -36.75 17.99 4.17
CA GLN A 116 -37.86 18.57 4.94
C GLN A 116 -39.18 17.85 4.68
N SER A 117 -39.36 17.28 3.49
CA SER A 117 -40.54 16.52 3.10
C SER A 117 -40.43 15.02 3.39
N CYS A 118 -39.32 14.54 3.97
CA CYS A 118 -39.17 13.12 4.26
C CYS A 118 -40.22 12.65 5.29
N ALA A 119 -40.84 11.49 5.02
CA ALA A 119 -41.95 11.00 5.83
C ALA A 119 -41.52 10.66 7.26
N LEU A 120 -40.23 10.34 7.47
CA LEU A 120 -39.67 10.09 8.80
C LEU A 120 -39.69 11.37 9.64
N LEU A 121 -39.15 12.48 9.12
CA LEU A 121 -39.19 13.78 9.81
C LEU A 121 -40.62 14.28 10.00
N GLN A 122 -41.46 14.15 8.97
CA GLN A 122 -42.88 14.52 9.04
C GLN A 122 -43.64 13.72 10.10
N SER A 123 -43.28 12.44 10.31
CA SER A 123 -43.88 11.63 11.37
C SER A 123 -43.52 12.14 12.77
N PHE A 124 -42.27 12.58 12.98
CA PHE A 124 -41.85 13.20 14.24
C PHE A 124 -42.56 14.52 14.49
N MET A 125 -42.66 15.39 13.46
CA MET A 125 -43.32 16.70 13.59
C MET A 125 -44.82 16.58 13.91
N LYS A 126 -45.48 15.52 13.45
CA LYS A 126 -46.91 15.24 13.70
C LYS A 126 -47.17 14.44 14.98
N ASN A 127 -46.13 13.93 15.63
CA ASN A 127 -46.25 13.12 16.84
C ASN A 127 -46.44 14.01 18.07
N GLU A 128 -47.17 13.54 19.08
CA GLU A 128 -47.30 14.21 20.38
C GLU A 128 -45.95 14.46 21.06
N LEU A 129 -44.96 13.58 20.80
CA LEU A 129 -43.58 13.74 21.28
C LEU A 129 -42.88 14.99 20.73
N ASN A 130 -43.40 15.61 19.67
CA ASN A 130 -42.87 16.89 19.18
C ASN A 130 -43.00 18.02 20.21
N SER A 131 -43.89 17.88 21.19
CA SER A 131 -43.96 18.81 22.33
C SER A 131 -42.68 18.83 23.19
N VAL A 132 -41.87 17.76 23.13
CA VAL A 132 -40.58 17.64 23.85
C VAL A 132 -39.41 17.98 22.93
N LEU A 133 -39.51 17.64 21.65
CA LEU A 133 -38.43 17.82 20.68
C LEU A 133 -38.44 19.21 20.02
N GLU A 134 -39.57 19.92 20.07
CA GLU A 134 -39.77 21.25 19.49
C GLU A 134 -39.29 21.35 18.03
N LEU A 135 -39.56 20.32 17.23
CA LEU A 135 -39.12 20.26 15.84
C LEU A 135 -39.95 21.21 14.97
N THR A 136 -39.24 22.07 14.26
CA THR A 136 -39.72 22.99 13.23
C THR A 136 -39.11 22.63 11.88
N SER A 137 -39.60 23.25 10.80
CA SER A 137 -39.00 23.10 9.47
C SER A 137 -37.55 23.62 9.41
N GLU A 138 -37.13 24.46 10.35
CA GLU A 138 -35.81 25.09 10.40
C GLU A 138 -34.77 24.21 11.11
N ASN A 139 -35.15 23.48 12.16
CA ASN A 139 -34.23 22.64 12.95
C ASN A 139 -34.25 21.15 12.55
N GLY A 140 -35.16 20.73 11.66
CA GLY A 140 -35.33 19.33 11.27
C GLY A 140 -34.07 18.68 10.67
N ASN A 141 -33.27 19.44 9.90
CA ASN A 141 -32.01 18.95 9.34
C ASN A 141 -30.98 18.67 10.44
N THR A 142 -30.85 19.58 11.41
CA THR A 142 -29.94 19.41 12.55
C THR A 142 -30.35 18.24 13.44
N PHE A 143 -31.66 18.01 13.60
CA PHE A 143 -32.17 16.83 14.29
C PHE A 143 -31.77 15.53 13.59
N LEU A 144 -31.90 15.46 12.26
CA LEU A 144 -31.47 14.29 11.48
C LEU A 144 -29.94 14.11 11.50
N GLU A 145 -29.15 15.19 11.44
CA GLU A 145 -27.70 15.14 11.66
C GLU A 145 -27.37 14.52 13.03
N GLY A 146 -28.08 14.94 14.08
CA GLY A 146 -27.92 14.37 15.42
C GLY A 146 -28.30 12.89 15.50
N LEU A 147 -29.39 12.48 14.85
CA LEU A 147 -29.77 11.06 14.77
C LEU A 147 -28.75 10.23 14.00
N LEU A 148 -28.16 10.79 12.95
CA LEU A 148 -27.12 10.15 12.16
C LEU A 148 -25.84 9.99 12.99
N ALA A 149 -25.35 11.08 13.59
CA ALA A 149 -24.12 11.11 14.38
C ALA A 149 -24.16 10.14 15.56
N ASN A 150 -25.32 10.02 16.21
CA ASN A 150 -25.51 9.09 17.33
C ASN A 150 -25.93 7.67 16.89
N GLY A 151 -25.98 7.37 15.58
CA GLY A 151 -26.33 6.05 15.05
C GLY A 151 -27.81 5.64 15.11
N TRP A 152 -28.68 6.47 15.72
CA TRP A 152 -30.11 6.21 15.85
C TRP A 152 -30.85 6.19 14.52
N LEU A 153 -30.37 6.92 13.51
CA LEU A 153 -31.00 6.95 12.19
C LEU A 153 -31.10 5.56 11.56
N TYR A 154 -30.04 4.76 11.64
CA TYR A 154 -30.06 3.38 11.13
C TYR A 154 -31.12 2.53 11.86
N THR A 155 -31.15 2.61 13.19
CA THR A 155 -32.10 1.86 14.03
C THR A 155 -33.55 2.19 13.68
N LEU A 156 -33.85 3.48 13.48
CA LEU A 156 -35.18 3.94 13.09
C LEU A 156 -35.55 3.40 11.70
N VAL A 157 -34.66 3.56 10.73
CA VAL A 157 -34.91 3.12 9.35
C VAL A 157 -35.03 1.59 9.26
N SER A 158 -34.23 0.85 10.03
CA SER A 158 -34.34 -0.61 10.13
C SER A 158 -35.64 -1.05 10.80
N THR A 159 -36.14 -0.30 11.78
CA THR A 159 -37.42 -0.60 12.46
C THR A 159 -38.61 -0.30 11.55
N CYS A 160 -38.55 0.81 10.80
CA CYS A 160 -39.53 1.16 9.79
C CYS A 160 -39.45 0.27 8.54
N GLY A 161 -38.35 -0.48 8.37
CA GLY A 161 -38.12 -1.34 7.21
C GLY A 161 -37.92 -0.57 5.90
N HIS A 162 -37.61 0.74 5.95
CA HIS A 162 -37.67 1.58 4.76
C HIS A 162 -36.66 2.74 4.76
N VAL A 163 -35.70 2.70 3.83
CA VAL A 163 -34.77 3.79 3.54
C VAL A 163 -35.37 4.67 2.43
N GLN A 164 -35.92 5.82 2.81
CA GLN A 164 -36.49 6.77 1.85
C GLN A 164 -35.42 7.39 0.97
N LYS A 165 -35.78 7.73 -0.27
CA LYS A 165 -34.88 8.35 -1.27
C LYS A 165 -34.17 9.58 -0.72
N SER A 166 -34.90 10.49 -0.05
CA SER A 166 -34.31 11.73 0.49
C SER A 166 -33.28 11.48 1.59
N ILE A 167 -33.50 10.48 2.45
CA ILE A 167 -32.52 10.08 3.48
C ILE A 167 -31.31 9.41 2.82
N ALA A 168 -31.55 8.55 1.84
CA ALA A 168 -30.51 7.84 1.12
C ALA A 168 -29.58 8.82 0.38
N THR A 169 -30.12 9.71 -0.45
CA THR A 169 -29.33 10.68 -1.21
C THR A 169 -28.60 11.65 -0.29
N TRP A 170 -29.24 12.13 0.78
CA TRP A 170 -28.63 13.03 1.76
C TRP A 170 -27.44 12.37 2.47
N THR A 171 -27.63 11.18 3.05
CA THR A 171 -26.54 10.46 3.74
C THR A 171 -25.40 10.10 2.79
N PHE A 172 -25.70 9.70 1.55
CA PHE A 172 -24.67 9.40 0.56
C PHE A 172 -23.81 10.64 0.23
N ASN A 173 -24.44 11.80 0.02
CA ASN A 173 -23.71 13.03 -0.25
C ASN A 173 -22.96 13.55 0.99
N LEU A 174 -23.49 13.38 2.20
CA LEU A 174 -22.75 13.70 3.43
C LEU A 174 -21.48 12.86 3.54
N MET A 175 -21.57 11.55 3.28
CA MET A 175 -20.41 10.65 3.31
C MET A 175 -19.32 11.09 2.34
N LEU A 176 -19.71 11.51 1.13
CA LEU A 176 -18.79 11.94 0.10
C LEU A 176 -18.24 13.34 0.39
N TYR A 177 -19.09 14.36 0.54
CA TYR A 177 -18.68 15.76 0.41
C TYR A 177 -18.71 16.57 1.71
N SER A 178 -19.20 16.03 2.84
CA SER A 178 -19.28 16.80 4.08
C SER A 178 -17.89 17.24 4.55
N SER A 179 -17.77 18.47 5.03
CA SER A 179 -16.55 18.97 5.67
C SER A 179 -16.39 18.45 7.11
N LYS A 180 -17.48 18.02 7.76
CA LYS A 180 -17.50 17.49 9.12
C LYS A 180 -17.16 15.99 9.13
N GLU A 181 -16.04 15.61 9.73
CA GLU A 181 -15.58 14.21 9.80
C GLU A 181 -16.57 13.28 10.49
N GLU A 182 -17.20 13.74 11.58
CA GLU A 182 -18.21 12.99 12.32
C GLU A 182 -19.40 12.62 11.42
N LEU A 183 -19.92 13.57 10.64
CA LEU A 183 -21.01 13.30 9.70
C LEU A 183 -20.57 12.39 8.56
N ARG A 184 -19.36 12.58 8.00
CA ARG A 184 -18.84 11.69 6.95
C ARG A 184 -18.77 10.24 7.44
N THR A 185 -18.22 10.04 8.63
CA THR A 185 -18.02 8.71 9.21
C THR A 185 -19.35 8.07 9.57
N SER A 186 -20.25 8.82 10.22
CA SER A 186 -21.57 8.32 10.59
C SER A 186 -22.44 7.99 9.38
N ALA A 187 -22.35 8.79 8.31
CA ALA A 187 -23.00 8.51 7.03
C ALA A 187 -22.45 7.24 6.36
N CYS A 188 -21.12 7.04 6.43
CA CYS A 188 -20.49 5.82 5.95
C CYS A 188 -20.98 4.60 6.73
N ASP A 189 -20.96 4.68 8.07
CA ASP A 189 -21.38 3.59 8.96
C ASP A 189 -22.87 3.27 8.79
N PHE A 190 -23.72 4.29 8.58
CA PHE A 190 -25.12 4.11 8.20
C PHE A 190 -25.24 3.27 6.92
N TRP A 191 -24.55 3.63 5.85
CA TRP A 191 -24.60 2.89 4.58
C TRP A 191 -24.01 1.49 4.70
N CYS A 192 -22.87 1.33 5.37
CA CYS A 192 -22.29 0.01 5.64
C CYS A 192 -23.28 -0.89 6.38
N SER A 193 -24.02 -0.34 7.35
CA SER A 193 -25.03 -1.07 8.13
C SER A 193 -26.28 -1.40 7.31
N VAL A 194 -26.74 -0.48 6.44
CA VAL A 194 -27.86 -0.70 5.52
C VAL A 194 -27.54 -1.83 4.53
N LEU A 195 -26.36 -1.76 3.89
CA LEU A 195 -25.94 -2.71 2.86
C LEU A 195 -25.57 -4.09 3.44
N SER A 196 -24.99 -4.12 4.64
CA SER A 196 -24.65 -5.38 5.32
C SER A 196 -25.81 -6.01 6.08
N SER A 197 -26.94 -5.31 6.20
CA SER A 197 -28.10 -5.78 6.98
C SER A 197 -28.65 -7.08 6.40
N LYS A 198 -28.80 -8.10 7.26
CA LYS A 198 -29.45 -9.38 6.93
C LYS A 198 -30.98 -9.30 6.92
N ASN A 199 -31.57 -8.16 7.31
CA ASN A 199 -33.03 -7.99 7.27
C ASN A 199 -33.51 -7.91 5.82
N GLU A 200 -34.07 -9.00 5.30
CA GLU A 200 -34.64 -9.09 3.95
C GLU A 200 -35.79 -8.08 3.71
N THR A 201 -36.39 -7.56 4.79
CA THR A 201 -37.52 -6.62 4.75
C THR A 201 -37.12 -5.16 4.52
N LEU A 202 -35.84 -4.81 4.61
CA LEU A 202 -35.39 -3.42 4.45
C LEU A 202 -35.44 -2.99 2.98
N LEU A 203 -36.46 -2.20 2.62
CA LEU A 203 -36.61 -1.62 1.29
C LEU A 203 -35.77 -0.34 1.16
N ILE A 204 -35.00 -0.23 0.07
CA ILE A 204 -34.17 0.93 -0.25
C ILE A 204 -34.75 1.59 -1.52
N GLU A 205 -35.32 2.78 -1.42
CA GLU A 205 -35.95 3.46 -2.58
C GLU A 205 -34.94 3.97 -3.61
N TRP A 206 -33.71 4.22 -3.17
CA TRP A 206 -32.64 4.73 -4.02
C TRP A 206 -31.30 4.12 -3.64
N SER A 207 -30.60 3.59 -4.64
CA SER A 207 -29.26 3.03 -4.49
C SER A 207 -28.22 3.92 -5.15
N PRO A 208 -27.03 4.06 -4.55
CA PRO A 208 -25.90 4.77 -5.13
C PRO A 208 -25.48 4.10 -6.45
N SER A 209 -25.14 4.90 -7.46
CA SER A 209 -24.54 4.39 -8.69
C SER A 209 -23.02 4.41 -8.63
N TYR A 210 -22.36 3.52 -9.37
CA TYR A 210 -20.92 3.59 -9.56
C TYR A 210 -20.48 4.92 -10.19
N PHE A 211 -21.30 5.47 -11.11
CA PHE A 211 -21.02 6.75 -11.74
C PHE A 211 -20.87 7.89 -10.73
N GLU A 212 -21.74 7.96 -9.72
CA GLU A 212 -21.63 8.98 -8.65
C GLU A 212 -20.40 8.76 -7.77
N LEU A 213 -20.10 7.49 -7.44
CA LEU A 213 -18.93 7.12 -6.65
C LEU A 213 -17.62 7.46 -7.36
N LYS A 214 -17.57 7.19 -8.67
CA LYS A 214 -16.48 7.55 -9.58
C LYS A 214 -16.35 9.06 -9.73
N GLY A 215 -17.46 9.75 -9.97
CA GLY A 215 -17.49 11.21 -10.07
C GLY A 215 -16.95 11.90 -8.83
N ALA A 216 -17.21 11.35 -7.63
CA ALA A 216 -16.62 11.84 -6.39
C ALA A 216 -15.08 11.75 -6.41
N LEU A 217 -14.49 10.62 -6.80
CA LEU A 217 -13.03 10.50 -6.93
C LEU A 217 -12.46 11.51 -7.94
N GLU A 218 -13.13 11.72 -9.07
CA GLU A 218 -12.72 12.72 -10.07
C GLU A 218 -12.78 14.15 -9.53
N ILE A 219 -13.77 14.47 -8.70
CA ILE A 219 -13.85 15.75 -7.97
C ILE A 219 -12.66 15.89 -7.04
N TYR A 220 -12.26 14.82 -6.35
CA TYR A 220 -11.07 14.81 -5.51
C TYR A 220 -9.75 14.69 -6.29
N GLY A 221 -9.79 14.77 -7.62
CA GLY A 221 -8.60 14.83 -8.46
C GLY A 221 -7.99 13.47 -8.79
N PHE A 222 -8.69 12.36 -8.55
CA PHE A 222 -8.20 11.04 -8.96
C PHE A 222 -8.06 10.95 -10.49
N GLN A 223 -6.94 10.40 -10.95
CA GLN A 223 -6.60 10.31 -12.36
C GLN A 223 -6.80 8.88 -12.91
N PHE A 224 -7.93 8.64 -13.56
CA PHE A 224 -8.25 7.33 -14.19
C PHE A 224 -7.34 6.97 -15.37
N LYS A 225 -6.69 7.96 -15.97
CA LYS A 225 -5.67 7.79 -17.01
C LYS A 225 -4.37 8.36 -16.51
N LEU A 226 -3.39 7.49 -16.29
CA LEU A 226 -2.01 7.93 -16.09
C LEU A 226 -1.52 8.55 -17.39
N SER A 227 -1.37 9.87 -17.43
CA SER A 227 -0.64 10.52 -18.51
C SER A 227 0.83 10.19 -18.33
N SER A 228 1.47 9.64 -19.36
CA SER A 228 2.92 9.38 -19.41
C SER A 228 3.78 10.64 -19.33
N ASN A 229 3.17 11.84 -19.32
CA ASN A 229 3.89 13.08 -19.14
C ASN A 229 4.08 13.32 -17.66
N THR A 230 5.26 12.95 -17.18
CA THR A 230 5.94 13.56 -16.03
C THR A 230 6.25 15.04 -16.37
N GLU A 231 5.24 15.82 -16.72
CA GLU A 231 5.39 17.27 -16.69
C GLU A 231 5.34 17.65 -15.22
N SER A 232 6.47 18.19 -14.76
CA SER A 232 6.63 18.85 -13.47
C SER A 232 5.55 19.92 -13.32
N LEU A 233 4.38 19.52 -12.83
CA LEU A 233 3.37 20.44 -12.36
C LEU A 233 3.97 21.16 -11.16
N HIS A 234 4.38 22.42 -11.40
CA HIS A 234 4.83 23.35 -10.39
C HIS A 234 4.00 23.20 -9.11
N ALA A 235 4.70 22.90 -8.02
CA ALA A 235 4.16 22.51 -6.73
C ALA A 235 3.67 23.70 -5.90
N ASP A 236 2.88 24.61 -6.50
CA ASP A 236 2.37 25.80 -5.80
C ASP A 236 0.88 25.70 -5.43
N SER A 237 0.27 24.52 -5.59
CA SER A 237 -1.09 24.24 -5.13
C SER A 237 -1.05 23.48 -3.79
N ASN A 238 -1.39 24.17 -2.69
CA ASN A 238 -1.52 23.63 -1.33
C ASN A 238 -2.65 22.57 -1.17
N CYS A 239 -3.28 22.11 -2.25
CA CYS A 239 -4.40 21.15 -2.22
C CYS A 239 -4.07 19.78 -2.87
N GLY A 240 -2.80 19.46 -3.09
CA GLY A 240 -2.39 18.15 -3.61
C GLY A 240 -2.36 17.08 -2.51
N GLY A 241 -3.15 16.02 -2.66
CA GLY A 241 -3.14 14.86 -1.77
C GLY A 241 -4.46 14.08 -1.78
N PRO A 242 -4.51 12.87 -1.21
CA PRO A 242 -5.73 12.09 -1.12
C PRO A 242 -6.77 12.87 -0.31
N PRO A 243 -8.05 12.77 -0.69
CA PRO A 243 -9.07 13.55 -0.04
C PRO A 243 -9.36 13.04 1.38
N GLN A 244 -9.83 13.93 2.25
CA GLN A 244 -10.14 13.59 3.66
C GLN A 244 -11.19 12.48 3.80
N ASN A 245 -12.04 12.31 2.79
CA ASN A 245 -13.09 11.29 2.74
C ASN A 245 -12.62 9.97 2.11
N ILE A 246 -11.34 9.80 1.73
CA ILE A 246 -10.89 8.58 1.03
C ILE A 246 -11.16 7.32 1.87
N ARG A 247 -11.05 7.43 3.20
CA ARG A 247 -11.35 6.33 4.11
C ARG A 247 -12.82 5.91 4.05
N THR A 248 -13.75 6.86 4.04
CA THR A 248 -15.18 6.58 3.95
C THR A 248 -15.55 6.07 2.57
N TRP A 249 -14.91 6.60 1.52
CA TRP A 249 -15.05 6.11 0.15
C TRP A 249 -14.65 4.63 0.03
N ILE A 250 -13.47 4.23 0.54
CA ILE A 250 -12.99 2.83 0.45
C ILE A 250 -13.92 1.88 1.23
N LYS A 251 -14.31 2.25 2.45
CA LYS A 251 -15.25 1.47 3.27
C LYS A 251 -16.59 1.25 2.55
N PHE A 252 -17.12 2.32 1.97
CA PHE A 252 -18.39 2.26 1.27
C PHE A 252 -18.30 1.43 0.00
N ALA A 253 -17.25 1.60 -0.80
CA ALA A 253 -16.99 0.79 -1.99
C ALA A 253 -16.94 -0.71 -1.63
N ALA A 254 -16.29 -1.06 -0.52
CA ALA A 254 -16.27 -2.42 0.00
C ALA A 254 -17.67 -2.94 0.36
N ALA A 255 -18.48 -2.11 1.03
CA ALA A 255 -19.86 -2.48 1.41
C ALA A 255 -20.78 -2.67 0.20
N CYS A 256 -20.61 -1.87 -0.86
CA CYS A 256 -21.36 -2.02 -2.11
C CYS A 256 -21.08 -3.36 -2.84
N CYS A 257 -19.92 -3.97 -2.58
CA CYS A 257 -19.52 -5.25 -3.15
C CYS A 257 -20.00 -6.47 -2.35
N VAL A 258 -20.83 -6.27 -1.32
CA VAL A 258 -21.49 -7.37 -0.60
C VAL A 258 -22.76 -7.76 -1.36
N ARG A 259 -22.71 -8.87 -2.11
CA ARG A 259 -23.78 -9.33 -3.01
C ARG A 259 -24.96 -10.02 -2.28
N ASN A 260 -25.45 -9.45 -1.18
CA ASN A 260 -26.48 -10.08 -0.34
C ASN A 260 -27.93 -9.79 -0.79
N LYS A 261 -28.21 -8.61 -1.37
CA LYS A 261 -29.60 -8.18 -1.69
C LYS A 261 -29.78 -7.71 -3.13
N GLN A 262 -28.90 -6.82 -3.57
CA GLN A 262 -28.95 -6.22 -4.91
C GLN A 262 -27.54 -5.97 -5.40
N SER A 263 -27.28 -6.33 -6.66
CA SER A 263 -26.04 -5.96 -7.33
C SER A 263 -26.05 -4.45 -7.60
N ILE A 264 -25.29 -3.68 -6.82
CA ILE A 264 -25.17 -2.23 -7.00
C ILE A 264 -24.33 -1.91 -8.24
N PHE A 265 -23.31 -2.71 -8.51
CA PHE A 265 -22.40 -2.52 -9.63
C PHE A 265 -22.64 -3.56 -10.73
N SER A 266 -22.55 -3.15 -11.98
CA SER A 266 -22.37 -4.09 -13.09
C SER A 266 -21.00 -4.77 -12.99
N THR A 267 -20.83 -5.88 -13.70
CA THR A 267 -19.54 -6.59 -13.77
C THR A 267 -18.42 -5.66 -14.25
N SER A 268 -18.67 -4.83 -15.26
CA SER A 268 -17.68 -3.87 -15.78
C SER A 268 -17.31 -2.77 -14.80
N GLU A 269 -18.26 -2.31 -13.98
CA GLU A 269 -17.98 -1.29 -12.96
C GLU A 269 -17.15 -1.89 -11.82
N ALA A 270 -17.40 -3.14 -11.43
CA ALA A 270 -16.56 -3.86 -10.48
C ALA A 270 -15.15 -4.14 -11.03
N GLU A 271 -15.01 -4.41 -12.33
CA GLU A 271 -13.70 -4.54 -13.00
C GLU A 271 -12.90 -3.23 -12.88
N GLU A 272 -13.50 -2.08 -13.20
CA GLU A 272 -12.85 -0.77 -13.08
C GLU A 272 -12.53 -0.43 -11.62
N LEU A 273 -13.38 -0.81 -10.68
CA LEU A 273 -13.15 -0.58 -9.25
C LEU A 273 -11.88 -1.31 -8.74
N ILE A 274 -11.60 -2.53 -9.22
CA ILE A 274 -10.35 -3.23 -8.89
C ILE A 274 -9.15 -2.43 -9.39
N GLU A 275 -9.22 -1.88 -10.60
CA GLU A 275 -8.15 -1.05 -11.15
C GLU A 275 -7.91 0.18 -10.28
N VAL A 276 -8.97 0.88 -9.89
CA VAL A 276 -8.90 2.04 -8.99
C VAL A 276 -8.19 1.66 -7.69
N ILE A 277 -8.60 0.57 -7.02
CA ILE A 277 -8.01 0.15 -5.76
C ILE A 277 -6.52 -0.16 -5.92
N ILE A 278 -6.10 -0.80 -7.03
CA ILE A 278 -4.68 -1.04 -7.32
C ILE A 278 -3.92 0.28 -7.46
N PHE A 279 -4.48 1.28 -8.15
CA PHE A 279 -3.85 2.59 -8.23
C PHE A 279 -3.76 3.30 -6.88
N LEU A 280 -4.74 3.11 -6.00
CA LEU A 280 -4.66 3.62 -4.62
C LEU A 280 -3.51 2.95 -3.85
N PHE A 281 -3.23 1.66 -4.06
CA PHE A 281 -2.06 0.99 -3.49
C PHE A 281 -0.71 1.53 -4.01
N LEU A 282 -0.69 2.06 -5.23
CA LEU A 282 0.50 2.65 -5.83
C LEU A 282 0.76 4.08 -5.31
N ASP A 283 -0.21 4.72 -4.67
CA ASP A 283 -0.03 6.03 -4.04
C ASP A 283 0.54 5.89 -2.63
N ARG A 284 1.78 6.38 -2.45
CA ARG A 284 2.49 6.31 -1.17
C ARG A 284 1.80 7.07 -0.05
N GLN A 285 1.04 8.12 -0.38
CA GLN A 285 0.30 8.87 0.63
C GLN A 285 -0.82 8.04 1.27
N LEU A 286 -1.23 6.95 0.62
CA LEU A 286 -2.26 6.03 1.10
C LEU A 286 -1.71 4.78 1.79
N HIS A 287 -0.39 4.69 2.03
CA HIS A 287 0.21 3.52 2.66
C HIS A 287 -0.38 3.23 4.06
N GLY A 288 -0.79 4.26 4.80
CA GLY A 288 -1.48 4.10 6.09
C GLY A 288 -2.86 3.44 6.01
N LEU A 289 -3.43 3.31 4.80
CA LEU A 289 -4.75 2.69 4.55
C LEU A 289 -4.66 1.29 3.92
N VAL A 290 -3.48 0.69 3.86
CA VAL A 290 -3.24 -0.60 3.19
C VAL A 290 -4.18 -1.71 3.67
N MET A 291 -4.43 -1.83 4.98
CA MET A 291 -5.36 -2.83 5.51
C MET A 291 -6.79 -2.62 5.00
N LEU A 292 -7.24 -1.37 4.97
CA LEU A 292 -8.57 -1.02 4.47
C LEU A 292 -8.69 -1.26 2.96
N LEU A 293 -7.64 -0.96 2.20
CA LEU A 293 -7.57 -1.27 0.77
C LEU A 293 -7.56 -2.77 0.51
N TYR A 294 -6.90 -3.58 1.36
CA TYR A 294 -6.94 -5.03 1.26
C TYR A 294 -8.35 -5.58 1.49
N GLU A 295 -9.02 -5.14 2.55
CA GLU A 295 -10.42 -5.51 2.82
C GLU A 295 -11.33 -5.13 1.65
N CYS A 296 -11.17 -3.92 1.12
CA CYS A 296 -11.92 -3.47 -0.05
C CYS A 296 -11.66 -4.36 -1.27
N MET A 297 -10.39 -4.60 -1.60
CA MET A 297 -9.99 -5.49 -2.71
C MET A 297 -10.61 -6.88 -2.57
N GLN A 298 -10.63 -7.46 -1.36
CA GLN A 298 -11.26 -8.75 -1.12
C GLN A 298 -12.76 -8.72 -1.38
N SER A 299 -13.45 -7.68 -0.91
CA SER A 299 -14.88 -7.51 -1.17
C SER A 299 -15.16 -7.41 -2.66
N VAL A 300 -14.38 -6.64 -3.42
CA VAL A 300 -14.58 -6.52 -4.87
C VAL A 300 -14.26 -7.82 -5.61
N ILE A 301 -13.18 -8.54 -5.27
CA ILE A 301 -12.88 -9.85 -5.87
C ILE A 301 -13.98 -10.88 -5.56
N SER A 302 -14.54 -10.83 -4.36
CA SER A 302 -15.62 -11.72 -3.93
C SER A 302 -16.97 -11.38 -4.57
N TYR A 303 -17.13 -10.16 -5.09
CA TYR A 303 -18.34 -9.69 -5.76
C TYR A 303 -18.73 -10.53 -6.98
N PHE A 304 -17.73 -10.96 -7.77
CA PHE A 304 -17.95 -11.68 -9.01
C PHE A 304 -18.53 -13.07 -8.75
N THR A 305 -19.44 -13.54 -9.61
CA THR A 305 -19.76 -14.96 -9.68
C THR A 305 -18.59 -15.74 -10.29
N ASP A 306 -18.57 -17.06 -10.12
CA ASP A 306 -17.51 -17.89 -10.71
C ASP A 306 -17.46 -17.80 -12.24
N ASN A 307 -18.60 -17.59 -12.90
CA ASN A 307 -18.68 -17.43 -14.34
C ASN A 307 -18.15 -16.07 -14.80
N GLU A 308 -18.54 -14.99 -14.12
CA GLU A 308 -18.04 -13.64 -14.41
C GLU A 308 -16.52 -13.57 -14.18
N TRP A 309 -16.05 -14.12 -13.07
CA TRP A 309 -14.65 -14.05 -12.64
C TRP A 309 -13.66 -14.59 -13.68
N LYS A 310 -13.97 -15.71 -14.34
CA LYS A 310 -13.09 -16.31 -15.37
C LYS A 310 -12.78 -15.33 -16.51
N THR A 311 -13.76 -14.53 -16.92
CA THR A 311 -13.58 -13.55 -17.99
C THR A 311 -13.03 -12.23 -17.45
N SER A 312 -13.58 -11.76 -16.32
CA SER A 312 -13.21 -10.48 -15.70
C SER A 312 -11.76 -10.45 -15.24
N CYS A 313 -11.25 -11.53 -14.65
CA CYS A 313 -9.86 -11.64 -14.21
C CYS A 313 -8.87 -11.31 -15.35
N ASN A 314 -9.10 -11.86 -16.55
CA ASN A 314 -8.26 -11.60 -17.72
C ASN A 314 -8.42 -10.18 -18.27
N LYS A 315 -9.64 -9.63 -18.25
CA LYS A 315 -9.90 -8.25 -18.69
C LYS A 315 -9.19 -7.24 -17.79
N ILE A 316 -9.34 -7.39 -16.47
CA ILE A 316 -8.68 -6.56 -15.46
C ILE A 316 -7.17 -6.62 -15.64
N ALA A 317 -6.59 -7.82 -15.76
CA ALA A 317 -5.16 -8.01 -15.95
C ALA A 317 -4.62 -7.30 -17.21
N LYS A 318 -5.31 -7.43 -18.35
CA LYS A 318 -4.95 -6.74 -19.59
C LYS A 318 -5.01 -5.22 -19.46
N SER A 319 -6.08 -4.72 -18.83
CA SER A 319 -6.29 -3.29 -18.63
C SER A 319 -5.21 -2.68 -17.73
N LEU A 320 -4.87 -3.34 -16.63
CA LEU A 320 -3.79 -2.94 -15.72
C LEU A 320 -2.43 -2.94 -16.40
N ALA A 321 -2.10 -4.00 -17.14
CA ALA A 321 -0.80 -4.12 -17.80
C ALA A 321 -0.53 -2.98 -18.80
N CYS A 322 -1.57 -2.44 -19.43
CA CYS A 322 -1.46 -1.29 -20.33
C CYS A 322 -1.25 0.05 -19.62
N ARG A 323 -1.59 0.17 -18.32
CA ARG A 323 -1.59 1.45 -17.58
C ARG A 323 -0.50 1.55 -16.53
N VAL A 324 -0.06 0.43 -15.96
CA VAL A 324 0.96 0.44 -14.90
C VAL A 324 2.36 0.65 -15.51
N PRO A 325 3.16 1.59 -14.98
CA PRO A 325 4.54 1.78 -15.42
C PRO A 325 5.39 0.52 -15.30
N ARG A 326 6.29 0.29 -16.26
CA ARG A 326 7.16 -0.90 -16.36
C ARG A 326 8.42 -0.78 -15.48
N ASP A 327 8.25 -0.20 -14.30
CA ASP A 327 9.27 0.01 -13.28
C ASP A 327 8.86 -0.75 -11.99
N LEU A 328 9.39 -0.37 -10.83
CA LEU A 328 9.00 -1.01 -9.57
C LEU A 328 7.50 -0.91 -9.24
N ASN A 329 6.75 0.03 -9.83
CA ASN A 329 5.30 0.13 -9.65
C ASN A 329 4.56 -1.09 -10.20
N CYS A 330 5.06 -1.75 -11.25
CA CYS A 330 4.45 -2.99 -11.73
C CYS A 330 4.56 -4.13 -10.72
N LEU A 331 5.67 -4.20 -9.98
CA LEU A 331 5.84 -5.16 -8.89
C LEU A 331 4.89 -4.83 -7.74
N ARG A 332 4.76 -3.55 -7.37
CA ARG A 332 3.81 -3.12 -6.33
C ARG A 332 2.36 -3.41 -6.69
N ALA A 333 1.98 -3.23 -7.95
CA ALA A 333 0.64 -3.54 -8.44
C ALA A 333 0.31 -5.04 -8.34
N VAL A 334 1.32 -5.91 -8.49
CA VAL A 334 1.17 -7.35 -8.30
C VAL A 334 1.17 -7.73 -6.81
N GLU A 335 2.07 -7.14 -6.03
CA GLU A 335 2.25 -7.44 -4.60
C GLU A 335 1.03 -7.04 -3.75
N CYS A 336 0.33 -5.96 -4.13
CA CYS A 336 -0.88 -5.52 -3.42
C CYS A 336 -2.08 -6.44 -3.65
N ILE A 337 -2.02 -7.36 -4.62
CA ILE A 337 -3.05 -8.39 -4.79
C ILE A 337 -2.69 -9.54 -3.83
N SER A 338 -3.59 -9.84 -2.89
CA SER A 338 -3.33 -10.88 -1.91
C SER A 338 -3.08 -12.23 -2.59
N GLY A 339 -2.09 -12.99 -2.13
CA GLY A 339 -1.88 -14.38 -2.57
C GLY A 339 -2.66 -15.43 -1.78
N VAL A 340 -3.70 -15.02 -1.02
CA VAL A 340 -4.32 -15.89 0.00
C VAL A 340 -5.41 -16.79 -0.58
N ASN A 341 -6.45 -16.23 -1.20
CA ASN A 341 -7.55 -17.01 -1.76
C ASN A 341 -7.34 -17.34 -3.24
N THR A 342 -8.09 -18.31 -3.76
CA THR A 342 -7.95 -18.80 -5.13
C THR A 342 -8.14 -17.71 -6.17
N ARG A 343 -9.15 -16.83 -6.01
CA ARG A 343 -9.41 -15.77 -6.98
C ARG A 343 -8.31 -14.71 -6.97
N SER A 344 -7.86 -14.31 -5.79
CA SER A 344 -6.78 -13.33 -5.67
C SER A 344 -5.44 -13.89 -6.20
N LYS A 345 -5.17 -15.19 -6.01
CA LYS A 345 -4.06 -15.90 -6.65
C LYS A 345 -4.15 -15.87 -8.18
N GLN A 346 -5.32 -16.17 -8.73
CA GLN A 346 -5.57 -16.10 -10.18
C GLN A 346 -5.35 -14.68 -10.72
N LEU A 347 -5.88 -13.65 -10.05
CA LEU A 347 -5.69 -12.25 -10.46
C LEU A 347 -4.22 -11.86 -10.42
N ARG A 348 -3.52 -12.14 -9.32
CA ARG A 348 -2.09 -11.84 -9.15
C ARG A 348 -1.25 -12.49 -10.25
N SER A 349 -1.52 -13.76 -10.54
CA SER A 349 -0.87 -14.50 -11.62
C SER A 349 -1.17 -13.88 -13.00
N ALA A 350 -2.46 -13.60 -13.28
CA ALA A 350 -2.88 -13.04 -14.56
C ALA A 350 -2.29 -11.64 -14.81
N VAL A 351 -2.30 -10.76 -13.80
CA VAL A 351 -1.70 -9.42 -13.86
C VAL A 351 -0.20 -9.53 -14.14
N SER A 352 0.50 -10.43 -13.43
CA SER A 352 1.95 -10.64 -13.64
C SER A 352 2.27 -11.08 -15.07
N TYR A 353 1.49 -12.03 -15.60
CA TYR A 353 1.62 -12.51 -16.98
C TYR A 353 1.36 -11.41 -18.01
N GLN A 354 0.28 -10.64 -17.85
CA GLN A 354 -0.06 -9.58 -18.80
C GLN A 354 0.98 -8.44 -18.77
N ILE A 355 1.53 -8.09 -17.60
CA ILE A 355 2.64 -7.13 -17.52
C ILE A 355 3.87 -7.66 -18.24
N LEU A 356 4.24 -8.94 -18.06
CA LEU A 356 5.35 -9.58 -18.79
C LEU A 356 5.15 -9.52 -20.31
N LEU A 357 3.95 -9.84 -20.81
CA LEU A 357 3.62 -9.73 -22.22
C LEU A 357 3.87 -8.31 -22.75
N VAL A 358 3.40 -7.30 -22.02
CA VAL A 358 3.59 -5.89 -22.37
C VAL A 358 5.06 -5.47 -22.31
N CYS A 359 5.85 -6.01 -21.37
CA CYS A 359 7.30 -5.80 -21.29
C CYS A 359 8.05 -6.32 -22.54
N PHE A 360 7.53 -7.36 -23.19
CA PHE A 360 8.04 -7.90 -24.44
C PHE A 360 7.30 -7.40 -25.69
N ASP A 361 6.61 -6.26 -25.59
CA ASP A 361 5.86 -5.64 -26.69
C ASP A 361 4.79 -6.57 -27.31
N ASN A 362 4.20 -7.44 -26.50
CA ASN A 362 3.20 -8.44 -26.91
C ASN A 362 3.69 -9.39 -28.03
N LYS A 363 4.99 -9.69 -28.06
CA LYS A 363 5.59 -10.58 -29.06
C LYS A 363 5.27 -12.06 -28.86
N ALA A 364 4.92 -12.47 -27.64
CA ALA A 364 4.61 -13.85 -27.31
C ALA A 364 3.11 -14.14 -27.45
N CYS A 365 2.78 -15.30 -28.01
CA CYS A 365 1.44 -15.80 -28.26
C CYS A 365 0.96 -16.77 -27.17
N ASP A 366 1.89 -17.40 -26.45
CA ASP A 366 1.61 -18.40 -25.42
C ASP A 366 2.61 -18.35 -24.24
N GLU A 367 2.39 -19.20 -23.23
CA GLU A 367 3.23 -19.27 -22.04
C GLU A 367 4.68 -19.71 -22.34
N GLU A 368 4.88 -20.59 -23.32
CA GLU A 368 6.19 -21.12 -23.68
C GLU A 368 7.05 -20.06 -24.36
N GLU A 369 6.46 -19.27 -25.25
CA GLU A 369 7.15 -18.18 -25.95
C GLU A 369 7.66 -17.11 -24.99
N ILE A 370 6.92 -16.75 -23.94
CA ILE A 370 7.45 -15.83 -22.91
C ILE A 370 8.68 -16.43 -22.24
N LEU A 371 8.64 -17.71 -21.88
CA LEU A 371 9.77 -18.37 -21.23
C LEU A 371 10.97 -18.47 -22.18
N ARG A 372 10.76 -18.75 -23.47
CA ARG A 372 11.82 -18.71 -24.49
C ARG A 372 12.44 -17.33 -24.60
N LEU A 373 11.63 -16.27 -24.61
CA LEU A 373 12.11 -14.88 -24.61
C LEU A 373 12.97 -14.60 -23.36
N LEU A 374 12.52 -14.99 -22.18
CA LEU A 374 13.27 -14.85 -20.93
C LEU A 374 14.61 -15.59 -20.95
N ILE A 375 14.62 -16.85 -21.42
CA ILE A 375 15.83 -17.68 -21.53
C ILE A 375 16.83 -17.08 -22.54
N SER A 376 16.34 -16.44 -23.60
CA SER A 376 17.18 -15.85 -24.64
C SER A 376 17.97 -14.62 -24.20
N ILE A 377 17.64 -14.03 -23.05
CA ILE A 377 18.32 -12.83 -22.54
C ILE A 377 19.73 -13.19 -22.09
N ASN A 378 20.72 -12.57 -22.73
CA ASN A 378 22.13 -12.77 -22.40
C ASN A 378 22.55 -11.92 -21.19
N VAL A 379 22.42 -12.47 -19.98
CA VAL A 379 22.80 -11.79 -18.73
C VAL A 379 24.29 -11.45 -18.62
N LYS A 380 25.16 -12.09 -19.41
CA LYS A 380 26.61 -11.81 -19.41
C LYS A 380 26.97 -10.54 -20.19
N GLU A 381 26.08 -10.11 -21.08
CA GLU A 381 26.32 -8.92 -21.89
C GLU A 381 26.40 -7.68 -21.00
N LYS A 382 27.42 -6.84 -21.21
CA LYS A 382 27.61 -5.61 -20.41
C LYS A 382 26.42 -4.65 -20.49
N GLY A 383 25.73 -4.62 -21.64
CA GLY A 383 24.54 -3.80 -21.86
C GLY A 383 23.22 -4.39 -21.35
N CYS A 384 23.24 -5.60 -20.75
CA CYS A 384 22.04 -6.20 -20.18
C CYS A 384 21.56 -5.39 -18.97
N ASP A 385 20.30 -4.94 -19.03
CA ASP A 385 19.62 -4.21 -17.97
C ASP A 385 19.15 -5.17 -16.86
N LEU A 386 19.98 -5.30 -15.81
CA LEU A 386 19.70 -6.22 -14.71
C LEU A 386 18.55 -5.75 -13.80
N PHE A 387 18.22 -4.46 -13.82
CA PHE A 387 17.05 -3.94 -13.14
C PHE A 387 15.77 -4.48 -13.80
N LYS A 388 15.68 -4.40 -15.14
CA LYS A 388 14.57 -5.05 -15.87
C LYS A 388 14.56 -6.55 -15.68
N MET A 389 15.73 -7.21 -15.62
CA MET A 389 15.78 -8.64 -15.34
C MET A 389 15.23 -8.99 -13.96
N TYR A 390 15.46 -8.15 -12.95
CA TYR A 390 14.84 -8.35 -11.63
C TYR A 390 13.32 -8.23 -11.70
N ILE A 391 12.80 -7.23 -12.40
CA ILE A 391 11.35 -7.09 -12.63
C ILE A 391 10.79 -8.34 -13.29
N TYR A 392 11.40 -8.79 -14.39
CA TYR A 392 10.95 -9.99 -15.11
C TYR A 392 10.95 -11.22 -14.20
N LEU A 393 12.04 -11.43 -13.46
CA LEU A 393 12.16 -12.55 -12.52
C LEU A 393 11.04 -12.55 -11.47
N VAL A 394 10.73 -11.40 -10.87
CA VAL A 394 9.65 -11.28 -9.87
C VAL A 394 8.28 -11.50 -10.51
N LEU A 395 8.02 -10.95 -11.69
CA LEU A 395 6.75 -11.16 -12.39
C LEU A 395 6.57 -12.63 -12.78
N THR A 396 7.61 -13.30 -13.29
CA THR A 396 7.54 -14.71 -13.68
C THR A 396 7.32 -15.61 -12.46
N GLU A 397 7.95 -15.31 -11.33
CA GLU A 397 7.67 -15.99 -10.06
C GLU A 397 6.17 -15.89 -9.68
N ASN A 398 5.62 -14.67 -9.70
CA ASN A 398 4.23 -14.43 -9.34
C ASN A 398 3.23 -15.05 -10.33
N TRP A 399 3.60 -15.12 -11.61
CA TRP A 399 2.81 -15.79 -12.62
C TRP A 399 2.79 -17.31 -12.44
N LEU A 400 3.96 -17.94 -12.28
CA LEU A 400 4.06 -19.41 -12.30
C LEU A 400 3.73 -20.06 -10.96
N LEU A 401 4.18 -19.47 -9.85
CA LEU A 401 4.10 -20.12 -8.52
C LEU A 401 2.76 -19.89 -7.82
N VAL A 402 2.17 -18.70 -7.98
CA VAL A 402 0.97 -18.31 -7.22
C VAL A 402 -0.26 -19.11 -7.66
N ASN A 403 -0.35 -19.47 -8.94
CA ASN A 403 -1.45 -20.26 -9.50
C ASN A 403 -1.08 -21.73 -9.75
N GLN A 404 0.00 -22.23 -9.13
CA GLN A 404 0.45 -23.64 -9.25
C GLN A 404 0.62 -24.14 -10.69
N MET A 405 0.94 -23.26 -11.65
CA MET A 405 1.09 -23.67 -13.06
C MET A 405 2.22 -24.70 -13.25
N LEU A 406 3.26 -24.61 -12.43
CA LEU A 406 4.40 -25.53 -12.47
C LEU A 406 4.05 -26.98 -12.08
N GLU A 407 2.99 -27.18 -11.29
CA GLU A 407 2.57 -28.53 -10.87
C GLU A 407 1.86 -29.28 -12.00
N ASN A 408 1.40 -28.55 -13.03
CA ASN A 408 0.56 -29.09 -14.11
C ASN A 408 1.27 -29.20 -15.46
N ASN A 409 2.46 -28.61 -15.62
CA ASN A 409 3.18 -28.60 -16.90
C ASN A 409 4.70 -28.76 -16.70
N GLU A 410 5.20 -29.97 -16.98
CA GLU A 410 6.62 -30.33 -16.84
C GLU A 410 7.54 -29.49 -17.75
N GLU A 411 7.07 -29.12 -18.95
CA GLU A 411 7.86 -28.38 -19.93
C GLU A 411 8.06 -26.92 -19.50
N ILE A 412 7.00 -26.28 -18.99
CA ILE A 412 7.07 -24.96 -18.35
C ILE A 412 8.00 -24.99 -17.14
N ASN A 413 7.95 -26.05 -16.31
CA ASN A 413 8.83 -26.19 -15.17
C ASN A 413 10.31 -26.32 -15.58
N ALA A 414 10.61 -27.12 -16.60
CA ALA A 414 11.95 -27.25 -17.15
C ALA A 414 12.50 -25.91 -17.68
N MET A 415 11.69 -25.16 -18.44
CA MET A 415 12.06 -23.85 -18.97
C MET A 415 12.29 -22.81 -17.87
N TRP A 416 11.41 -22.78 -16.85
CA TRP A 416 11.59 -21.91 -15.68
C TRP A 416 12.89 -22.23 -14.93
N GLY A 417 13.16 -23.52 -14.69
CA GLY A 417 14.41 -23.96 -14.09
C GLY A 417 15.65 -23.54 -14.89
N LEU A 418 15.59 -23.61 -16.22
CA LEU A 418 16.68 -23.14 -17.09
C LEU A 418 16.89 -21.62 -16.97
N TYR A 419 15.82 -20.84 -17.00
CA TYR A 419 15.89 -19.39 -16.81
C TYR A 419 16.52 -19.02 -15.45
N LEU A 420 16.07 -19.66 -14.37
CA LEU A 420 16.64 -19.46 -13.02
C LEU A 420 18.14 -19.79 -12.97
N ARG A 421 18.57 -20.89 -13.61
CA ARG A 421 19.99 -21.27 -13.70
C ARG A 421 20.79 -20.22 -14.46
N ASN A 422 20.25 -19.67 -15.55
CA ASN A 422 20.91 -18.60 -16.29
C ASN A 422 21.12 -17.37 -15.39
N CYS A 423 20.09 -16.92 -14.69
CA CYS A 423 20.19 -15.79 -13.76
C CYS A 423 21.14 -16.07 -12.57
N SER A 424 21.12 -17.27 -12.00
CA SER A 424 21.90 -17.61 -10.81
C SER A 424 23.38 -17.90 -11.11
N TYR A 425 23.70 -18.60 -12.20
CA TYR A 425 25.05 -19.07 -12.48
C TYR A 425 25.83 -18.19 -13.45
N GLN A 426 25.15 -17.49 -14.36
CA GLN A 426 25.85 -16.70 -15.38
C GLN A 426 26.15 -15.26 -14.91
N ILE A 427 25.49 -14.79 -13.85
CA ILE A 427 25.85 -13.53 -13.18
C ILE A 427 26.92 -13.86 -12.12
N ALA A 428 28.13 -13.33 -12.30
CA ALA A 428 29.24 -13.59 -11.38
C ALA A 428 28.98 -12.98 -10.00
N SER A 429 29.53 -13.58 -8.94
CA SER A 429 29.47 -13.00 -7.59
C SER A 429 30.23 -11.69 -7.45
N THR A 430 31.19 -11.45 -8.34
CA THR A 430 31.99 -10.24 -8.46
C THR A 430 31.39 -9.23 -9.44
N ASP A 431 30.18 -9.48 -9.96
CA ASP A 431 29.49 -8.55 -10.84
C ASP A 431 28.97 -7.36 -10.02
N LEU A 432 29.51 -6.18 -10.29
CA LEU A 432 29.21 -4.93 -9.59
C LEU A 432 28.08 -4.13 -10.26
N ARG A 433 27.49 -4.62 -11.35
CA ARG A 433 26.35 -3.95 -11.99
C ARG A 433 25.18 -3.84 -11.01
N SER A 434 24.48 -2.71 -11.04
CA SER A 434 23.27 -2.51 -10.22
C SER A 434 22.30 -3.69 -10.42
N TYR A 435 21.65 -4.12 -9.34
CA TYR A 435 20.74 -5.28 -9.29
C TYR A 435 21.35 -6.67 -9.58
N ALA A 436 22.63 -6.81 -9.93
CA ALA A 436 23.26 -8.12 -10.20
C ALA A 436 23.14 -9.10 -9.02
N SER A 437 23.46 -8.62 -7.82
CA SER A 437 23.34 -9.42 -6.59
C SER A 437 21.90 -9.82 -6.30
N LYS A 438 20.93 -8.92 -6.49
CA LYS A 438 19.50 -9.17 -6.27
C LYS A 438 18.95 -10.25 -7.21
N VAL A 439 19.22 -10.12 -8.52
CA VAL A 439 18.78 -11.11 -9.52
C VAL A 439 19.37 -12.48 -9.21
N ARG A 440 20.68 -12.55 -8.98
CA ARG A 440 21.38 -13.80 -8.68
C ARG A 440 20.86 -14.47 -7.41
N ASN A 441 20.76 -13.72 -6.32
CA ASN A 441 20.34 -14.26 -5.02
C ASN A 441 18.88 -14.73 -5.05
N LYS A 442 17.99 -13.94 -5.67
CA LYS A 442 16.58 -14.32 -5.81
C LYS A 442 16.44 -15.56 -6.70
N ALA A 443 17.14 -15.62 -7.82
CA ALA A 443 17.09 -16.79 -8.70
C ALA A 443 17.64 -18.05 -8.01
N SER A 444 18.73 -17.91 -7.24
CA SER A 444 19.30 -19.02 -6.47
C SER A 444 18.33 -19.54 -5.40
N TYR A 445 17.68 -18.63 -4.66
CA TYR A 445 16.66 -18.97 -3.68
C TYR A 445 15.48 -19.71 -4.31
N LEU A 446 14.96 -19.22 -5.43
CA LEU A 446 13.85 -19.85 -6.15
C LEU A 446 14.25 -21.22 -6.70
N LEU A 447 15.48 -21.38 -7.18
CA LEU A 447 15.98 -22.66 -7.68
C LEU A 447 16.01 -23.73 -6.57
N GLN A 448 16.42 -23.36 -5.36
CA GLN A 448 16.39 -24.26 -4.19
C GLN A 448 14.95 -24.69 -3.85
N GLY A 449 13.98 -23.79 -3.97
CA GLY A 449 12.56 -24.09 -3.77
C GLY A 449 11.98 -25.03 -4.83
N THR A 450 12.40 -24.91 -6.09
CA THR A 450 11.93 -25.77 -7.20
C THR A 450 12.54 -27.18 -7.17
N ILE A 451 13.74 -27.35 -6.61
CA ILE A 451 14.43 -28.67 -6.50
C ILE A 451 13.84 -29.54 -5.37
N ASN A 452 13.18 -28.93 -4.39
CA ASN A 452 12.63 -29.61 -3.21
C ASN A 452 11.13 -29.93 -3.31
N LYS A 453 10.52 -29.79 -4.49
CA LYS A 453 9.20 -30.31 -4.84
C LYS A 453 9.37 -31.45 -5.83
#